data_AF-A0A525D7R1-F1
#
_entry.id   AF-A0A525D7R1-F1
#
_cell.length_a   1.000
_cell.length_b   1.000
_cell.length_c   1.000
_cell.angle_alpha   90.00
_cell.angle_beta   90.00
_cell.angle_gamma   90.00
#
_symmetry.space_group_name_H-M   'P 1'
#
loop_
_entity.id
_entity.type
_entity.pdbx_description
1 polymer ?
#
loop_
_entity_poly.entity_id
_entity_poly.type
_entity_poly.pdbx_seq_one_letter_code
_entity_poly.pdbx_strand_id
1 'polypeptide(L)'
;MLETKQIETKTLEFSSINGLKSCLKKGIGITICPEKSIEPELNTGELIRLRWTPDRMTTTVFMIWHTDKWCSPLLISFMETVREAFEKRLGND
;
A
#
# COMPACT_ATOMS: atom_id res chain seq x y z
N MET A 1 2.07 -11.54 21.39
CA MET A 1 0.64 -11.23 21.59
C MET A 1 -0.29 -12.35 21.08
N LEU A 2 -0.04 -12.95 19.91
CA LEU A 2 -0.75 -14.17 19.44
C LEU A 2 -0.08 -15.48 19.92
N GLU A 3 1.25 -15.54 19.88
CA GLU A 3 2.06 -16.66 20.41
C GLU A 3 1.81 -16.88 21.92
N THR A 4 1.57 -15.79 22.65
CA THR A 4 1.24 -15.78 24.08
C THR A 4 -0.11 -16.44 24.39
N LYS A 5 -0.95 -16.65 23.36
CA LYS A 5 -2.24 -17.34 23.45
C LYS A 5 -2.23 -18.74 22.79
N GLN A 6 -1.07 -19.28 22.40
CA GLN A 6 -0.93 -20.56 21.70
C GLN A 6 -1.76 -20.66 20.40
N ILE A 7 -1.97 -19.53 19.70
CA ILE A 7 -2.63 -19.56 18.39
C ILE A 7 -1.56 -19.82 17.33
N GLU A 8 -1.64 -20.97 16.66
CA GLU A 8 -0.79 -21.28 15.52
C GLU A 8 -1.19 -20.40 14.32
N THR A 9 -0.26 -19.59 13.82
CA THR A 9 -0.48 -18.74 12.65
C THR A 9 0.46 -19.12 11.52
N LYS A 10 -0.08 -19.24 10.30
CA LYS A 10 0.72 -19.41 9.08
C LYS A 10 0.76 -18.10 8.31
N THR A 11 1.96 -17.66 7.95
CA THR A 11 2.19 -16.47 7.12
C THR A 11 2.38 -16.89 5.67
N LEU A 12 1.76 -16.15 4.75
CA LEU A 12 1.97 -16.29 3.31
C LEU A 12 2.67 -15.02 2.81
N GLU A 13 3.74 -15.19 2.04
CA GLU A 13 4.50 -14.10 1.46
C GLU A 13 4.32 -14.07 -0.06
N PHE A 14 4.18 -12.86 -0.61
CA PHE A 14 3.98 -12.65 -2.04
C PHE A 14 4.94 -11.59 -2.54
N SER A 15 5.56 -11.84 -3.70
CA SER A 15 6.40 -10.85 -4.40
C SER A 15 5.60 -9.80 -5.17
N SER A 16 4.28 -9.97 -5.28
CA SER A 16 3.39 -9.04 -5.98
C SER A 16 2.06 -8.86 -5.28
N ILE A 17 1.51 -7.65 -5.39
CA ILE A 17 0.19 -7.33 -4.85
C ILE A 17 -0.93 -8.15 -5.52
N ASN A 18 -0.78 -8.52 -6.79
CA ASN A 18 -1.78 -9.31 -7.52
C ASN A 18 -1.87 -10.75 -6.98
N GLY A 19 -0.75 -11.35 -6.60
CA GLY A 19 -0.74 -12.67 -5.94
C GLY A 19 -1.46 -12.62 -4.59
N LEU A 20 -1.13 -11.61 -3.78
CA LEU A 20 -1.79 -11.34 -2.51
C LEU A 20 -3.31 -11.14 -2.68
N LYS A 21 -3.74 -10.28 -3.61
CA LYS A 21 -5.17 -10.04 -3.92
C LYS A 21 -5.88 -11.33 -4.33
N SER A 22 -5.25 -12.18 -5.15
CA SER A 22 -5.82 -13.45 -5.59
C SER A 22 -6.08 -14.41 -4.43
N CYS A 23 -5.21 -14.41 -3.41
CA CYS A 23 -5.43 -15.20 -2.20
C CYS A 23 -6.56 -14.62 -1.34
N LEU A 24 -6.61 -13.30 -1.15
CA LEU A 24 -7.69 -12.65 -0.40
C LEU A 24 -9.07 -12.92 -1.03
N LYS A 25 -9.19 -12.79 -2.36
CA LYS A 25 -10.45 -13.05 -3.09
C LYS A 25 -10.91 -14.50 -2.98
N LYS A 26 -10.00 -15.44 -2.69
CA LYS A 26 -10.32 -16.85 -2.40
C LYS A 26 -10.65 -17.11 -0.93
N GLY A 27 -10.73 -16.07 -0.09
CA GLY A 27 -10.97 -16.19 1.34
C GLY A 27 -9.78 -16.72 2.13
N ILE A 28 -8.56 -16.65 1.59
CA ILE A 28 -7.36 -17.19 2.23
C ILE A 28 -6.69 -16.09 3.06
N GLY A 29 -7.00 -16.08 4.36
CA GLY A 29 -6.35 -15.23 5.34
C GLY A 29 -6.80 -13.76 5.31
N ILE A 30 -6.02 -12.92 5.98
CA ILE A 30 -6.21 -11.47 6.07
C ILE A 30 -4.85 -10.79 5.87
N THR A 31 -4.83 -9.51 5.52
CA THR A 31 -3.58 -8.78 5.32
C THR A 31 -3.67 -7.32 5.74
N ILE A 32 -2.50 -6.72 5.94
CA ILE A 32 -2.32 -5.27 6.07
C ILE A 32 -1.67 -4.80 4.78
N CYS A 33 -2.29 -3.85 4.10
CA CYS A 33 -1.75 -3.29 2.86
C CYS A 33 -2.12 -1.81 2.70
N PRO A 34 -1.40 -1.06 1.86
CA PRO A 34 -1.80 0.31 1.53
C PRO A 34 -3.18 0.31 0.87
N GLU A 35 -4.09 1.12 1.40
CA GLU A 35 -5.47 1.17 0.93
C GLU A 35 -5.57 1.46 -0.58
N LYS A 36 -4.77 2.42 -1.07
CA LYS A 36 -4.76 2.79 -2.48
C LYS A 36 -4.39 1.62 -3.41
N SER A 37 -3.66 0.61 -2.91
CA SER A 37 -3.33 -0.58 -3.70
C SER A 37 -4.52 -1.51 -3.94
N ILE A 38 -5.59 -1.41 -3.15
CA ILE A 38 -6.81 -2.24 -3.23
C ILE A 38 -8.09 -1.42 -3.46
N GLU A 39 -7.96 -0.13 -3.80
CA GLU A 39 -9.09 0.80 -4.00
C GLU A 39 -10.17 0.26 -4.95
N PRO A 40 -9.83 -0.38 -6.10
CA PRO A 40 -10.85 -0.99 -6.96
C PRO A 40 -11.65 -2.09 -6.26
N GLU A 41 -10.98 -2.99 -5.53
CA GLU A 41 -11.63 -4.10 -4.84
C GLU A 41 -12.50 -3.64 -3.67
N LEU A 42 -12.13 -2.54 -3.02
CA LEU A 42 -12.96 -1.91 -2.00
C LEU A 42 -14.22 -1.29 -2.63
N ASN A 43 -14.07 -0.61 -3.77
CA ASN A 43 -15.19 0.02 -4.48
C ASN A 43 -16.19 -0.99 -5.04
N THR A 44 -15.72 -2.17 -5.46
CA THR A 44 -16.58 -3.26 -5.96
C THR A 44 -17.15 -4.13 -4.85
N GLY A 45 -16.64 -4.01 -3.61
CA GLY A 45 -16.99 -4.88 -2.50
C GLY A 45 -16.40 -6.29 -2.59
N GLU A 46 -15.48 -6.54 -3.52
CA GLU A 46 -14.73 -7.80 -3.60
C GLU A 46 -13.83 -8.01 -2.39
N LEU A 47 -13.35 -6.92 -1.78
CA LEU A 47 -12.63 -6.91 -0.51
C LEU A 47 -13.28 -5.90 0.43
N ILE A 48 -13.16 -6.14 1.74
CA ILE A 48 -13.69 -5.25 2.78
C ILE A 48 -12.60 -4.85 3.76
N ARG A 49 -12.73 -3.63 4.32
CA ARG A 49 -11.91 -3.21 5.44
C ARG A 49 -12.38 -3.93 6.71
N LEU A 50 -11.47 -4.57 7.43
CA LEU A 50 -11.77 -5.09 8.76
C LEU A 50 -11.87 -3.92 9.75
N ARG A 51 -12.84 -3.96 10.65
CA ARG A 51 -13.00 -2.95 11.73
C ARG A 51 -11.91 -3.14 12.77
N TRP A 52 -10.70 -2.73 12.41
CA TRP A 52 -9.53 -2.75 13.25
C TRP A 52 -8.99 -1.32 13.33
N THR A 53 -8.95 -0.77 14.54
CA THR A 53 -8.44 0.56 14.86
C THR A 53 -7.09 0.43 15.57
N PRO A 54 -5.99 0.15 14.86
CA PRO A 54 -4.68 0.47 15.38
C PRO A 54 -4.48 1.99 15.30
N ASP A 55 -3.69 2.53 16.23
CA ASP A 55 -3.30 3.94 16.23
C ASP A 55 -2.65 4.27 14.86
N ARG A 56 -3.35 5.08 14.06
CA ARG A 56 -3.00 5.59 12.72
C ARG A 56 -1.75 4.94 12.05
N MET A 57 -1.97 3.95 11.19
CA MET A 57 -0.92 3.48 10.29
C MET A 57 -0.82 4.38 9.05
N THR A 58 0.28 5.13 8.94
CA THR A 58 0.56 5.98 7.78
C THR A 58 1.60 5.34 6.86
N THR A 59 1.34 5.31 5.55
CA THR A 59 2.35 4.95 4.54
C THR A 59 2.81 6.21 3.83
N THR A 60 4.12 6.46 3.82
CA THR A 60 4.73 7.61 3.10
C THR A 60 5.48 7.12 1.88
N VAL A 61 5.31 7.81 0.75
CA VAL A 61 6.04 7.54 -0.49
C VAL A 61 7.19 8.53 -0.61
N PHE A 62 8.41 8.01 -0.80
CA PHE A 62 9.61 8.84 -0.97
C PHE A 62 10.11 8.78 -2.41
N MET A 63 10.61 9.92 -2.87
CA MET A 63 11.31 10.06 -4.15
C MET A 63 12.79 10.25 -3.85
N ILE A 64 13.63 9.32 -4.33
CA ILE A 64 15.05 9.24 -3.95
C ILE A 64 15.91 9.30 -5.21
N TRP A 65 16.96 10.13 -5.19
CA TRP A 65 18.00 10.19 -6.22
C TRP A 65 19.37 10.38 -5.57
N HIS A 66 20.44 10.09 -6.31
CA HIS A 66 21.80 10.25 -5.81
C HIS A 66 22.23 11.71 -5.90
N THR A 67 22.77 12.27 -4.82
CA THR A 67 23.18 13.69 -4.74
C THR A 67 24.24 14.04 -5.77
N ASP A 68 25.17 13.12 -6.03
CA ASP A 68 26.31 13.36 -6.92
C ASP A 68 26.00 13.09 -8.39
N LYS A 69 24.77 12.64 -8.71
CA LYS A 69 24.34 12.45 -10.09
C LYS A 69 23.57 13.68 -10.56
N TRP A 70 23.91 14.17 -11.75
CA TRP A 70 23.18 15.27 -12.37
C TRP A 70 21.69 14.93 -12.49
N CYS A 71 20.86 15.75 -11.86
CA CYS A 71 19.41 15.71 -12.03
C CYS A 71 19.06 16.46 -13.32
N SER A 72 18.75 15.72 -14.38
CA SER A 72 18.43 16.34 -15.68
C SER A 72 17.15 17.18 -15.57
N PRO A 73 16.99 18.22 -16.42
CA PRO A 73 15.74 18.98 -16.46
C PRO A 73 14.49 18.11 -16.66
N LEU A 74 14.62 17.02 -17.42
CA LEU A 74 13.54 16.05 -17.62
C LEU A 74 13.20 15.31 -16.32
N LEU A 75 14.20 14.90 -15.54
CA LEU A 75 13.97 14.25 -14.25
C LEU A 75 13.30 15.21 -13.28
N ILE A 76 13.74 16.47 -13.22
CA ILE A 76 13.11 17.51 -12.37
C ILE A 76 11.63 17.67 -12.73
N SER A 77 11.32 17.83 -14.01
CA SER A 77 9.95 17.97 -14.49
C SER A 77 9.09 16.72 -14.19
N PHE A 78 9.67 15.53 -14.30
CA PHE A 78 9.00 14.28 -13.87
C PHE A 78 8.70 14.30 -12.36
N MET A 79 9.67 14.68 -11.53
CA MET A 79 9.49 14.76 -10.08
C MET A 79 8.39 15.74 -9.68
N GLU A 80 8.32 16.91 -10.32
CA GLU A 80 7.28 17.90 -10.12
C GLU A 80 5.90 17.36 -10.54
N THR A 81 5.81 16.76 -11.72
CA THR A 81 4.57 16.15 -12.22
C THR A 81 4.03 15.08 -11.27
N VAL A 82 4.92 14.22 -10.74
CA VAL A 82 4.53 13.21 -9.76
C VAL A 82 4.03 13.84 -8.47
N ARG A 83 4.70 14.89 -7.94
CA ARG A 83 4.23 15.59 -6.74
C ARG A 83 2.84 16.18 -6.94
N GLU A 84 2.62 16.90 -8.05
CA GLU A 84 1.30 17.45 -8.37
C GLU A 84 0.21 16.37 -8.49
N ALA A 85 0.54 15.24 -9.11
CA ALA A 85 -0.40 14.13 -9.26
C ALA A 85 -0.77 13.51 -7.91
N PHE A 86 0.18 13.40 -6.98
CA PHE A 86 -0.06 12.90 -5.62
C PHE A 86 -0.78 13.93 -4.75
N GLU A 87 -0.45 15.23 -4.85
CA GLU A 87 -1.17 16.30 -4.13
C GLU A 87 -2.64 16.38 -4.54
N LYS A 88 -2.94 16.36 -5.84
CA LYS A 88 -4.32 16.33 -6.36
C LYS A 88 -5.10 15.09 -5.89
N ARG A 89 -4.39 13.99 -5.62
CA ARG A 89 -4.98 12.70 -5.22
C ARG A 89 -5.09 12.52 -3.70
N LEU A 90 -4.28 13.25 -2.92
CA LEU A 90 -4.26 13.24 -1.45
C LEU A 90 -5.00 14.43 -0.82
N GLY A 91 -5.23 15.52 -1.57
CA GLY A 91 -5.95 16.72 -1.11
C GLY A 91 -7.47 16.57 -1.03
N ASN A 92 -8.01 15.36 -1.16
CA ASN A 92 -9.44 15.04 -1.07
C ASN A 92 -9.79 14.15 0.14
N ASP A 93 -8.87 13.99 1.09
CA ASP A 93 -9.10 13.30 2.37
C ASP A 93 -9.52 14.29 3.47
#